data_AF-A0A6A5Z348-F1
#
_entry.id   AF-A0A6A5Z348-F1
#
_cell.length_a   1.000
_cell.length_b   1.000
_cell.length_c   1.000
_cell.angle_alpha   90.00
_cell.angle_beta   90.00
_cell.angle_gamma   90.00
#
_symmetry.space_group_name_H-M   'P 1'
#
loop_
_entity.id
_entity.type
_entity.pdbx_description
1 polymer ?
#
loop_
_entity_poly.entity_id
_entity_poly.type
_entity_poly.pdbx_seq_one_letter_code
_entity_poly.pdbx_strand_id
1 'polypeptide(L)'
;MLNVQCAQSGLQKWLPCCDRQQYQQNDGLPVFHEAITPWVNLRPSDIVSYIGQACENKCASRSVVYVKFAEGQYVEGICPRYGWAFTASLRRCAVPSTWGKHGGSGETGSSERSTMKTRLRHRFAAIGRLCPLHFRRRSKANSVKFRREDVLPRELRDAIYQHYVRVDDGYFYDFPTNSLTGSNGDRIDLSLALTCNQIANEMRGVALKNNKITFKTHFSEKSRRSAELWHLICDSIRSNKVALLNHLAPRLLTPTIVSTAATNYAAFRPILDRWASHGAIRQLHNSEEKSWGEAASVWLDFVQYVVDLLSEHPDFEREAKRFAQEFGPATGMDLAVLAHTNPRPWIIPQLDYLNELVERLQFEYKGSHFPNVKYSYSAACAAVRFLESIHDSNHPHLRHIVLLEDRESIANPWSHARGLIPYCRQNEALRIERVVNLWRTAFLVGDQQYLYITGDSWAVRTGALHNDQLQAKYISKAVCNWLSEALALEALGMPEHSFKLTLDGEPTPNNTTEVFRIVQRDAAFQAALDHCYVCGSLTAPSWVERRLHFGYIFEHLPSSIEKLQKGESGYVVRCNFPLGSSLDFESLVEERKGWSIQEWKQDWKRHEPSNFQTEPPLPSWHVLRWECEYSPSQ
;
A
#
# COMPACT_ATOMS: atom_id res chain seq x y z
N MET A 1 -8.73 23.87 -35.27
CA MET A 1 -8.86 22.51 -34.72
C MET A 1 -9.02 21.53 -35.87
N LEU A 2 -8.22 20.46 -35.89
CA LEU A 2 -8.41 19.31 -36.79
C LEU A 2 -9.29 18.28 -36.06
N ASN A 3 -10.36 17.84 -36.72
CA ASN A 3 -11.31 16.87 -36.16
C ASN A 3 -11.13 15.52 -36.87
N VAL A 4 -11.14 14.42 -36.12
CA VAL A 4 -11.00 13.05 -36.65
C VAL A 4 -12.34 12.31 -36.56
N GLN A 5 -12.70 11.55 -37.60
CA GLN A 5 -13.92 10.74 -37.65
C GLN A 5 -13.58 9.29 -37.28
N CYS A 6 -14.21 8.76 -36.22
CA CYS A 6 -14.04 7.36 -35.79
C CYS A 6 -15.12 6.47 -36.44
N ALA A 7 -14.72 5.33 -37.03
CA ALA A 7 -15.62 4.45 -37.80
C ALA A 7 -16.03 3.16 -37.07
N GLN A 8 -15.80 3.01 -35.75
CA GLN A 8 -15.97 1.73 -35.05
C GLN A 8 -17.13 1.59 -34.06
N SER A 9 -18.01 2.58 -33.95
CA SER A 9 -19.29 2.42 -33.28
C SER A 9 -20.27 3.32 -33.98
N GLY A 10 -21.50 2.87 -34.26
CA GLY A 10 -22.53 3.60 -35.04
C GLY A 10 -22.99 4.96 -34.49
N LEU A 11 -22.19 5.64 -33.66
CA LEU A 11 -22.33 7.01 -33.19
C LEU A 11 -21.13 7.84 -33.70
N GLN A 12 -21.39 8.76 -34.62
CA GLN A 12 -20.39 9.71 -35.13
C GLN A 12 -20.18 10.85 -34.12
N LYS A 13 -19.04 10.86 -33.43
CA LYS A 13 -18.63 11.97 -32.54
C LYS A 13 -17.28 12.50 -33.00
N TRP A 14 -17.19 13.81 -33.18
CA TRP A 14 -15.95 14.50 -33.56
C TRP A 14 -15.19 14.93 -32.31
N LEU A 15 -13.93 14.54 -32.21
CA LEU A 15 -13.04 14.91 -31.10
C LEU A 15 -11.94 15.87 -31.59
N PRO A 16 -11.62 16.93 -30.82
CA PRO A 16 -10.52 17.82 -31.14
C PRO A 16 -9.18 17.12 -30.86
N CYS A 17 -8.33 17.00 -31.88
CA CYS A 17 -7.07 16.23 -31.83
C CYS A 17 -5.86 17.09 -31.42
N CYS A 18 -5.69 18.28 -32.02
CA CYS A 18 -4.63 19.22 -31.69
C CYS A 18 -4.90 20.60 -32.33
N ASP A 19 -4.13 21.60 -31.92
CA ASP A 19 -4.13 22.92 -32.55
C ASP A 19 -3.37 22.92 -33.89
N ARG A 20 -3.81 23.78 -34.81
CA ARG A 20 -3.31 23.91 -36.18
C ARG A 20 -1.87 24.43 -36.22
N GLN A 21 -1.47 25.30 -35.30
CA GLN A 21 -0.08 25.76 -35.21
C GLN A 21 0.86 24.64 -34.74
N GLN A 22 0.41 23.80 -33.81
CA GLN A 22 1.16 22.66 -33.29
C GLN A 22 1.38 21.55 -34.35
N TYR A 23 0.40 21.39 -35.26
CA TYR A 23 0.52 20.51 -36.42
C TYR A 23 1.53 21.02 -37.46
N GLN A 24 1.65 22.35 -37.61
CA GLN A 24 2.57 22.98 -38.57
C GLN A 24 4.03 23.04 -38.07
N GLN A 25 4.25 23.16 -36.76
CA GLN A 25 5.60 23.21 -36.17
C GLN A 25 6.26 21.83 -36.05
N ASN A 26 5.48 20.74 -36.05
CA ASN A 26 5.98 19.37 -35.88
C ASN A 26 5.90 18.52 -37.17
N ASP A 27 5.93 19.16 -38.35
CA ASP A 27 5.84 18.49 -39.65
C ASP A 27 4.69 17.46 -39.77
N GLY A 28 3.57 17.70 -39.10
CA GLY A 28 2.35 16.90 -39.19
C GLY A 28 2.21 15.72 -38.20
N LEU A 29 2.96 15.68 -37.09
CA LEU A 29 3.02 14.49 -36.20
C LEU A 29 2.63 14.73 -34.72
N PRO A 30 1.34 14.97 -34.38
CA PRO A 30 0.87 14.83 -33.01
C PRO A 30 0.44 13.38 -32.71
N VAL A 31 1.02 12.80 -31.65
CA VAL A 31 0.55 11.54 -31.03
C VAL A 31 -0.48 11.89 -29.96
N PHE A 32 -1.65 11.27 -29.99
CA PHE A 32 -2.67 11.48 -28.96
C PHE A 32 -3.20 10.16 -28.42
N HIS A 33 -3.69 10.21 -27.17
CA HIS A 33 -4.16 9.07 -26.42
C HIS A 33 -5.67 9.17 -26.21
N GLU A 34 -6.42 8.25 -26.81
CA GLU A 34 -7.81 7.99 -26.44
C GLU A 34 -7.80 6.77 -25.52
N ALA A 35 -8.18 6.96 -24.24
CA ALA A 35 -8.42 6.01 -23.14
C ALA A 35 -7.67 4.66 -23.07
N ILE A 36 -7.47 3.89 -24.15
CA ILE A 36 -6.76 2.60 -24.19
C ILE A 36 -5.95 2.37 -25.50
N THR A 37 -5.94 3.29 -26.48
CA THR A 37 -5.27 3.08 -27.78
C THR A 37 -4.53 4.33 -28.30
N PRO A 38 -3.22 4.25 -28.59
CA PRO A 38 -2.45 5.36 -29.16
C PRO A 38 -2.70 5.52 -30.67
N TRP A 39 -2.80 6.77 -31.15
CA TRP A 39 -2.99 7.12 -32.57
C TRP A 39 -1.90 8.05 -33.07
N VAL A 40 -1.58 7.98 -34.37
CA VAL A 40 -0.63 8.88 -35.07
C VAL A 40 -1.32 9.52 -36.27
N ASN A 41 -1.14 10.83 -36.43
CA ASN A 41 -1.54 11.58 -37.61
C ASN A 41 -0.35 11.69 -38.58
N LEU A 42 -0.54 11.39 -39.86
CA LEU A 42 0.51 11.45 -40.88
C LEU A 42 0.14 12.44 -41.99
N ARG A 43 1.14 13.15 -42.53
CA ARG A 43 1.01 14.01 -43.70
C ARG A 43 1.49 13.27 -44.96
N PRO A 44 0.61 12.94 -45.92
CA PRO A 44 1.02 12.43 -47.22
C PRO A 44 1.77 13.52 -48.02
N SER A 45 2.82 13.15 -48.74
CA SER A 45 3.65 14.10 -49.51
C SER A 45 2.95 14.68 -50.76
N ASP A 46 1.86 14.06 -51.23
CA ASP A 46 1.41 14.26 -52.63
C ASP A 46 -0.02 14.80 -52.78
N ILE A 47 -0.62 15.42 -51.74
CA ILE A 47 -2.00 15.94 -51.83
C ILE A 47 -2.07 17.40 -51.39
N VAL A 48 -2.49 18.28 -52.32
CA VAL A 48 -2.67 19.74 -52.13
C VAL A 48 -3.94 20.07 -51.31
N SER A 49 -4.77 19.08 -50.98
CA SER A 49 -5.87 19.22 -50.02
C SER A 49 -5.47 18.73 -48.62
N TYR A 50 -5.74 19.55 -47.60
CA TYR A 50 -5.41 19.31 -46.20
C TYR A 50 -6.31 18.24 -45.56
N ILE A 51 -6.11 16.98 -45.94
CA ILE A 51 -6.74 15.82 -45.29
C ILE A 51 -5.64 15.08 -44.52
N GLY A 52 -5.63 15.23 -43.20
CA GLY A 52 -4.76 14.46 -42.30
C GLY A 52 -5.29 13.03 -42.15
N GLN A 53 -4.39 12.04 -42.15
CA GLN A 53 -4.77 10.64 -42.00
C GLN A 53 -4.34 10.13 -40.63
N ALA A 54 -5.31 9.76 -39.79
CA ALA A 54 -5.07 9.20 -38.46
C ALA A 54 -5.10 7.66 -38.52
N CYS A 55 -4.13 7.00 -37.89
CA CYS A 55 -4.08 5.54 -37.81
C CYS A 55 -3.73 5.03 -36.42
N GLU A 56 -4.18 3.81 -36.13
CA GLU A 56 -3.89 3.14 -34.87
C GLU A 56 -2.40 2.83 -34.78
N ASN A 57 -1.76 3.23 -33.68
CA ASN A 57 -0.35 2.99 -33.45
C ASN A 57 -0.09 1.56 -32.93
N LYS A 58 -0.54 0.55 -33.68
CA LYS A 58 -0.36 -0.87 -33.39
C LYS A 58 -0.04 -1.68 -34.63
N CYS A 59 0.98 -2.55 -34.54
CA CYS A 59 1.26 -3.50 -35.60
C CYS A 59 0.17 -4.56 -35.71
N ALA A 60 -0.37 -4.78 -36.92
CA ALA A 60 -1.43 -5.75 -37.22
C ALA A 60 -1.10 -7.20 -36.83
N SER A 61 0.16 -7.53 -36.50
CA SER A 61 0.59 -8.89 -36.13
C SER A 61 0.67 -9.18 -34.61
N ARG A 62 0.08 -8.31 -33.75
CA ARG A 62 -0.12 -8.40 -32.28
C ARG A 62 0.53 -7.20 -31.56
N SER A 63 -0.28 -6.20 -31.25
CA SER A 63 -0.16 -5.18 -30.19
C SER A 63 1.26 -4.69 -29.82
N VAL A 64 2.04 -4.19 -30.78
CA VAL A 64 3.29 -3.45 -30.53
C VAL A 64 3.19 -2.05 -31.12
N VAL A 65 3.56 -1.04 -30.32
CA VAL A 65 3.55 0.39 -30.66
C VAL A 65 4.67 0.70 -31.66
N TYR A 66 4.34 1.38 -32.76
CA TYR A 66 5.32 2.00 -33.66
C TYR A 66 5.78 3.29 -32.99
N VAL A 67 7.04 3.41 -32.60
CA VAL A 67 8.00 4.28 -33.30
C VAL A 67 9.12 4.55 -32.28
N LYS A 68 10.38 4.52 -32.74
CA LYS A 68 11.51 5.21 -32.09
C LYS A 68 12.16 6.03 -33.21
N PHE A 69 12.19 7.37 -33.11
CA PHE A 69 12.87 8.19 -34.10
C PHE A 69 14.23 8.66 -33.57
N ALA A 70 15.26 8.40 -34.37
CA ALA A 70 16.55 9.09 -34.31
C ALA A 70 16.41 10.40 -35.12
N GLU A 71 17.15 11.42 -34.71
CA GLU A 71 17.15 12.74 -35.33
C GLU A 71 17.41 12.67 -36.85
N GLY A 72 16.58 13.37 -37.65
CA GLY A 72 16.83 13.61 -39.07
C GLY A 72 15.90 12.88 -40.03
N GLN A 73 15.03 13.68 -40.67
CA GLN A 73 14.20 13.44 -41.86
C GLN A 73 14.31 12.07 -42.56
N TYR A 74 13.40 11.13 -42.28
CA TYR A 74 12.89 10.13 -43.26
C TYR A 74 11.54 9.56 -42.77
N VAL A 75 10.53 9.55 -43.65
CA VAL A 75 9.15 9.12 -43.35
C VAL A 75 8.97 7.64 -43.69
N GLU A 76 9.66 6.76 -42.95
CA GLU A 76 9.39 5.32 -42.95
C GLU A 76 9.34 4.78 -41.52
N GLY A 77 8.22 4.16 -41.15
CA GLY A 77 8.05 3.54 -39.84
C GLY A 77 8.60 2.12 -39.83
N ILE A 78 9.57 1.81 -38.95
CA ILE A 78 10.15 0.47 -38.83
C ILE A 78 9.63 -0.24 -37.57
N CYS A 79 9.08 -1.44 -37.72
CA CYS A 79 8.75 -2.30 -36.58
C CYS A 79 10.05 -2.85 -35.95
N PRO A 80 10.42 -2.47 -34.72
CA PRO A 80 11.71 -2.86 -34.13
C PRO A 80 11.82 -4.37 -33.85
N ARG A 81 10.69 -5.09 -33.82
CA ARG A 81 10.65 -6.53 -33.56
C ARG A 81 10.89 -7.40 -34.81
N TYR A 82 10.52 -6.90 -35.99
CA TYR A 82 10.53 -7.69 -37.24
C TYR A 82 11.19 -6.99 -38.44
N GLY A 83 11.58 -5.72 -38.31
CA GLY A 83 12.24 -4.95 -39.36
C GLY A 83 11.33 -4.56 -40.55
N TRP A 84 10.01 -4.55 -40.37
CA TRP A 84 9.08 -4.17 -41.43
C TRP A 84 9.00 -2.66 -41.58
N ALA A 85 9.12 -2.15 -42.81
CA ALA A 85 8.99 -0.75 -43.16
C ALA A 85 7.60 -0.44 -43.75
N PHE A 86 7.06 0.72 -43.41
CA PHE A 86 5.76 1.21 -43.87
C PHE A 86 5.87 2.66 -44.35
N THR A 87 5.16 2.99 -45.44
CA THR A 87 5.07 4.35 -45.97
C THR A 87 4.03 5.18 -45.23
N ALA A 88 4.08 6.51 -45.42
CA ALA A 88 3.06 7.45 -44.91
C ALA A 88 1.62 7.14 -45.38
N SER A 89 1.46 6.40 -46.48
CA SER A 89 0.18 5.93 -47.03
C SER A 89 -0.23 4.53 -46.52
N LEU A 90 0.44 4.02 -45.48
CA LEU A 90 0.14 2.77 -44.77
C LEU A 90 0.17 1.51 -45.66
N ARG A 91 0.89 1.56 -46.79
CA ARG A 91 1.14 0.38 -47.62
C ARG A 91 2.36 -0.37 -47.12
N ARG A 92 2.25 -1.70 -47.03
CA ARG A 92 3.39 -2.58 -46.74
C ARG A 92 4.30 -2.61 -47.96
N CYS A 93 5.53 -2.11 -47.83
CA CYS A 93 6.53 -2.24 -48.89
C CYS A 93 7.24 -3.60 -48.79
N ALA A 94 7.48 -4.23 -49.93
CA ALA A 94 8.30 -5.43 -50.00
C ALA A 94 9.76 -5.07 -49.69
N VAL A 95 10.43 -5.88 -48.87
CA VAL A 95 11.86 -5.74 -48.57
C VAL A 95 12.65 -6.04 -49.86
N PRO A 96 13.51 -5.13 -50.37
CA PRO A 96 14.43 -5.48 -51.46
C PRO A 96 15.44 -6.49 -50.93
N SER A 97 15.42 -7.70 -51.48
CA SER A 97 16.38 -8.75 -51.20
C SER A 97 17.74 -8.50 -51.87
N THR A 98 18.35 -7.32 -51.71
CA THR A 98 19.73 -7.04 -52.14
C THR A 98 20.26 -5.77 -51.48
N TRP A 99 20.95 -5.92 -50.34
CA TRP A 99 22.01 -5.00 -49.95
C TRP A 99 23.27 -5.82 -49.70
N GLY A 100 23.87 -6.21 -50.82
CA GLY A 100 25.22 -6.75 -50.89
C GLY A 100 26.00 -5.95 -51.91
N LYS A 101 27.21 -5.54 -51.50
CA LYS A 101 28.33 -5.06 -52.33
C LYS A 101 28.21 -3.63 -52.90
N HIS A 102 28.68 -2.67 -52.12
CA HIS A 102 29.64 -1.70 -52.66
C HIS A 102 30.91 -1.74 -51.82
N GLY A 103 32.01 -2.12 -52.48
CA GLY A 103 33.35 -2.01 -51.95
C GLY A 103 33.83 -0.57 -52.06
N GLY A 104 34.28 -0.03 -50.94
CA GLY A 104 35.15 1.13 -50.85
C GLY A 104 36.28 0.77 -49.91
N SER A 105 37.49 0.73 -50.45
CA SER A 105 38.75 0.47 -49.77
C SER A 105 38.99 1.45 -48.61
N GLY A 106 39.30 0.92 -47.43
CA GLY A 106 39.74 1.67 -46.27
C GLY A 106 40.17 0.70 -45.19
N GLU A 107 41.48 0.40 -45.15
CA GLU A 107 42.11 -0.39 -44.09
C GLU A 107 41.93 0.31 -42.74
N THR A 108 41.48 -0.43 -41.73
CA THR A 108 41.90 -0.45 -40.31
C THR A 108 40.77 -1.04 -39.44
N GLY A 109 41.12 -1.93 -38.49
CA GLY A 109 40.20 -2.38 -37.44
C GLY A 109 39.73 -3.84 -37.48
N SER A 110 40.62 -4.82 -37.61
CA SER A 110 40.31 -6.26 -37.54
C SER A 110 40.24 -6.85 -36.11
N SER A 111 40.43 -6.03 -35.06
CA SER A 111 40.53 -6.49 -33.67
C SER A 111 39.17 -6.57 -32.94
N GLU A 112 38.26 -5.60 -33.11
CA GLU A 112 37.01 -5.52 -32.33
C GLU A 112 35.87 -6.41 -32.85
N ARG A 113 35.84 -6.73 -34.15
CA ARG A 113 34.87 -7.69 -34.72
C ARG A 113 35.15 -9.14 -34.30
N SER A 114 36.39 -9.44 -33.92
CA SER A 114 36.80 -10.77 -33.44
C SER A 114 36.33 -11.00 -32.01
N THR A 115 36.49 -10.03 -31.12
CA THR A 115 36.05 -10.09 -29.72
C THR A 115 34.53 -10.15 -29.59
N MET A 116 33.77 -9.46 -30.44
CA MET A 116 32.30 -9.54 -30.44
C MET A 116 31.78 -10.88 -30.98
N LYS A 117 32.39 -11.43 -32.04
CA LYS A 117 32.06 -12.77 -32.58
C LYS A 117 32.41 -13.88 -31.60
N THR A 118 33.50 -13.75 -30.85
CA THR A 118 33.94 -14.73 -29.85
C THR A 118 33.05 -14.69 -28.60
N ARG A 119 32.67 -13.50 -28.11
CA ARG A 119 31.67 -13.35 -27.03
C ARG A 119 30.29 -13.92 -27.40
N LEU A 120 29.83 -13.71 -28.63
CA LEU A 120 28.60 -14.34 -29.14
C LEU A 120 28.73 -15.86 -29.22
N ARG A 121 29.83 -16.40 -29.75
CA ARG A 121 30.06 -17.86 -29.82
C ARG A 121 30.09 -18.52 -28.45
N HIS A 122 30.73 -17.91 -27.44
CA HIS A 122 30.74 -18.43 -26.07
C HIS A 122 29.35 -18.40 -25.42
N ARG A 123 28.58 -17.32 -25.62
CA ARG A 123 27.17 -17.25 -25.15
C ARG A 123 26.28 -18.28 -25.83
N PHE A 124 26.43 -18.51 -27.15
CA PHE A 124 25.68 -19.54 -27.87
C PHE A 124 26.06 -20.97 -27.46
N ALA A 125 27.34 -21.22 -27.18
CA ALA A 125 27.78 -22.53 -26.67
C ALA A 125 27.24 -22.80 -25.26
N ALA A 126 27.18 -21.79 -24.40
CA ALA A 126 26.60 -21.89 -23.07
C ALA A 126 25.08 -22.16 -23.12
N ILE A 127 24.35 -21.45 -23.98
CA ILE A 127 22.90 -21.69 -24.19
C ILE A 127 22.65 -23.08 -24.81
N GLY A 128 23.52 -23.54 -25.71
CA GLY A 128 23.43 -24.87 -26.30
C GLY A 128 23.56 -26.01 -25.27
N ARG A 129 24.36 -25.81 -24.22
CA ARG A 129 24.48 -26.75 -23.08
C ARG A 129 23.29 -26.71 -22.12
N LEU A 130 22.54 -25.60 -22.10
CA LEU A 130 21.31 -25.45 -21.31
C LEU A 130 20.06 -25.99 -22.05
N CYS A 131 20.03 -25.91 -23.38
CA CYS A 131 18.85 -26.21 -24.20
C CYS A 131 19.23 -26.85 -25.55
N PRO A 132 19.37 -28.19 -25.63
CA PRO A 132 19.81 -28.87 -26.86
C PRO A 132 18.71 -28.96 -27.95
N LEU A 133 17.43 -28.77 -27.62
CA LEU A 133 16.31 -29.17 -28.49
C LEU A 133 15.90 -28.15 -29.58
N HIS A 134 16.44 -26.93 -29.62
CA HIS A 134 15.94 -25.90 -30.56
C HIS A 134 16.96 -25.22 -31.47
N PHE A 135 18.25 -25.54 -31.42
CA PHE A 135 19.24 -24.98 -32.34
C PHE A 135 19.34 -25.77 -33.67
N ARG A 136 18.24 -25.88 -34.43
CA ARG A 136 18.30 -26.26 -35.85
C ARG A 136 18.56 -25.01 -36.69
N ARG A 137 19.84 -24.63 -36.86
CA ARG A 137 20.22 -23.66 -37.89
C ARG A 137 19.93 -24.27 -39.26
N ARG A 138 19.09 -23.61 -40.07
CA ARG A 138 19.07 -23.78 -41.54
C ARG A 138 20.37 -23.17 -42.10
N SER A 139 21.49 -23.86 -41.92
CA SER A 139 22.69 -23.65 -42.74
C SER A 139 23.30 -25.01 -43.01
N LYS A 140 23.30 -25.42 -44.28
CA LYS A 140 24.03 -26.59 -44.78
C LYS A 140 25.53 -26.33 -44.65
N ALA A 141 26.08 -26.44 -43.45
CA ALA A 141 27.50 -26.65 -43.16
C ALA A 141 27.66 -26.84 -41.64
N ASN A 142 28.12 -28.02 -41.25
CA ASN A 142 28.52 -28.44 -39.90
C ASN A 142 27.40 -28.45 -38.83
N SER A 143 26.57 -29.50 -38.87
CA SER A 143 25.74 -29.90 -37.72
C SER A 143 26.62 -30.50 -36.62
N VAL A 144 26.93 -29.72 -35.59
CA VAL A 144 27.45 -30.27 -34.33
C VAL A 144 26.33 -31.08 -33.69
N LYS A 145 26.45 -32.42 -33.70
CA LYS A 145 25.57 -33.31 -32.93
C LYS A 145 25.99 -33.21 -31.46
N PHE A 146 25.26 -32.45 -30.65
CA PHE A 146 25.37 -32.54 -29.20
C PHE A 146 24.84 -33.91 -28.76
N ARG A 147 25.64 -34.67 -28.01
CA ARG A 147 25.22 -35.97 -27.44
C ARG A 147 24.27 -35.70 -26.27
N ARG A 148 23.45 -36.68 -25.92
CA ARG A 148 22.55 -36.63 -24.74
C ARG A 148 23.32 -36.41 -23.42
N GLU A 149 24.62 -36.69 -23.43
CA GLU A 149 25.60 -36.50 -22.35
C GLU A 149 26.09 -35.05 -22.19
N ASP A 150 25.79 -34.14 -23.14
CA ASP A 150 26.25 -32.74 -23.13
C ASP A 150 25.25 -31.76 -22.48
N VAL A 151 24.15 -32.27 -21.94
CA VAL A 151 23.10 -31.45 -21.32
C VAL A 151 23.42 -31.32 -19.83
N LEU A 152 23.54 -30.08 -19.35
CA LEU A 152 23.74 -29.83 -17.93
C LEU A 152 22.62 -30.52 -17.13
N PRO A 153 22.91 -31.30 -16.06
CA PRO A 153 21.90 -31.86 -15.16
C PRO A 153 20.93 -30.80 -14.64
N ARG A 154 19.70 -31.22 -14.29
CA ARG A 154 18.63 -30.29 -13.90
C ARG A 154 19.04 -29.44 -12.71
N GLU A 155 19.72 -30.05 -11.75
CA GLU A 155 20.22 -29.45 -10.53
C GLU A 155 21.20 -28.30 -10.84
N LEU A 156 22.13 -28.52 -11.79
CA LEU A 156 23.05 -27.48 -12.23
C LEU A 156 22.34 -26.37 -13.00
N ARG A 157 21.32 -26.70 -13.82
CA ARG A 157 20.52 -25.68 -14.50
C ARG A 157 19.75 -24.83 -13.50
N ASP A 158 19.12 -25.43 -12.49
CA ASP A 158 18.41 -24.71 -11.43
C ASP A 158 19.36 -23.81 -10.63
N ALA A 159 20.57 -24.27 -10.31
CA ALA A 159 21.59 -23.45 -9.67
C ALA A 159 21.98 -22.24 -10.53
N ILE A 160 22.14 -22.45 -11.85
CA ILE A 160 22.39 -21.37 -12.81
C ILE A 160 21.22 -20.39 -12.87
N TYR A 161 19.97 -20.89 -12.94
CA TYR A 161 18.79 -20.04 -12.99
C TYR A 161 18.63 -19.20 -11.71
N GLN A 162 18.85 -19.80 -10.55
CA GLN A 162 18.84 -19.10 -9.25
C GLN A 162 19.90 -18.00 -9.22
N HIS A 163 21.14 -18.32 -9.61
CA HIS A 163 22.22 -17.33 -9.67
C HIS A 163 21.90 -16.19 -10.64
N TYR A 164 21.27 -16.50 -11.78
CA TYR A 164 20.94 -15.52 -12.82
C TYR A 164 19.89 -14.51 -12.37
N VAL A 165 18.85 -14.95 -11.66
CA VAL A 165 17.73 -14.07 -11.29
C VAL A 165 17.93 -13.38 -9.93
N ARG A 166 18.91 -13.82 -9.15
CA ARG A 166 19.18 -13.27 -7.82
C ARG A 166 19.74 -11.87 -7.96
N VAL A 167 19.11 -10.93 -7.26
CA VAL A 167 19.55 -9.54 -7.18
C VAL A 167 19.87 -9.23 -5.73
N ASP A 168 20.97 -8.52 -5.49
CA ASP A 168 21.33 -8.05 -4.15
C ASP A 168 20.24 -7.08 -3.66
N ASP A 169 19.79 -7.30 -2.42
CA ASP A 169 18.60 -6.69 -1.80
C ASP A 169 17.23 -7.06 -2.41
N GLY A 170 17.21 -7.91 -3.43
CA GLY A 170 15.99 -8.41 -4.06
C GLY A 170 15.34 -7.40 -4.99
N TYR A 171 14.01 -7.47 -5.09
CA TYR A 171 13.22 -6.61 -5.97
C TYR A 171 12.50 -5.51 -5.20
N PHE A 172 12.27 -4.40 -5.87
CA PHE A 172 11.52 -3.27 -5.37
C PHE A 172 10.30 -3.03 -6.25
N TYR A 173 9.19 -2.71 -5.62
CA TYR A 173 7.97 -2.37 -6.33
C TYR A 173 7.99 -0.92 -6.81
N ASP A 174 7.76 -0.72 -8.11
CA ASP A 174 7.58 0.58 -8.73
C ASP A 174 6.09 0.91 -8.89
N PHE A 175 5.59 1.82 -8.05
CA PHE A 175 4.17 2.14 -7.96
C PHE A 175 3.54 2.72 -9.25
N PRO A 176 4.20 3.65 -9.99
CA PRO A 176 3.65 4.20 -11.22
C PRO A 176 3.48 3.16 -12.32
N THR A 177 4.45 2.26 -12.51
CA THR A 177 4.37 1.22 -13.54
C THR A 177 3.68 -0.06 -13.09
N ASN A 178 3.40 -0.21 -11.79
CA ASN A 178 2.90 -1.43 -11.17
C ASN A 178 3.78 -2.64 -11.53
N SER A 179 5.10 -2.47 -11.43
CA SER A 179 6.09 -3.48 -11.83
C SER A 179 7.19 -3.64 -10.80
N LEU A 180 8.05 -4.65 -11.00
CA LEU A 180 9.20 -4.91 -10.14
C LEU A 180 10.49 -4.45 -10.83
N THR A 181 11.36 -3.80 -10.06
CA THR A 181 12.70 -3.36 -10.47
C THR A 181 13.75 -3.95 -9.53
N GLY A 182 15.02 -3.93 -9.94
CA GLY A 182 16.15 -4.20 -9.04
C GLY A 182 16.36 -3.05 -8.04
N SER A 183 17.22 -3.26 -7.06
CA SER A 183 17.56 -2.27 -6.01
C SER A 183 18.03 -0.92 -6.54
N ASN A 184 18.72 -0.90 -7.69
CA ASN A 184 19.18 0.32 -8.35
C ASN A 184 18.15 0.96 -9.32
N GLY A 185 16.92 0.44 -9.35
CA GLY A 185 15.88 0.85 -10.33
C GLY A 185 16.03 0.20 -11.71
N ASP A 186 17.05 -0.65 -11.90
CA ASP A 186 17.28 -1.38 -13.13
C ASP A 186 16.15 -2.38 -13.43
N ARG A 187 15.91 -2.65 -14.72
CA ARG A 187 14.96 -3.68 -15.13
C ARG A 187 15.48 -5.06 -14.74
N ILE A 188 14.58 -5.92 -14.27
CA ILE A 188 14.88 -7.32 -14.02
C ILE A 188 15.30 -7.99 -15.34
N ASP A 189 16.53 -8.49 -15.41
CA ASP A 189 17.04 -9.20 -16.58
C ASP A 189 16.37 -10.57 -16.69
N LEU A 190 15.47 -10.70 -17.66
CA LEU A 190 14.81 -11.96 -18.02
C LEU A 190 15.30 -12.51 -19.36
N SER A 191 16.42 -12.00 -19.90
CA SER A 191 16.88 -12.34 -21.25
C SER A 191 17.17 -13.84 -21.41
N LEU A 192 17.67 -14.51 -20.36
CA LEU A 192 17.86 -15.96 -20.35
C LEU A 192 16.52 -16.72 -20.54
N ALA A 193 15.46 -16.31 -19.86
CA ALA A 193 14.13 -16.92 -20.00
C ALA A 193 13.56 -16.76 -21.41
N LEU A 194 13.99 -15.74 -22.16
CA LEU A 194 13.55 -15.48 -23.54
C LEU A 194 14.34 -16.26 -24.60
N THR A 195 15.35 -17.05 -24.21
CA THR A 195 16.22 -17.76 -25.18
C THR A 195 15.56 -18.99 -25.82
N CYS A 196 14.86 -19.83 -25.05
CA CYS A 196 14.13 -21.00 -25.55
C CYS A 196 12.97 -21.39 -24.61
N ASN A 197 11.95 -22.09 -25.15
CA ASN A 197 10.77 -22.51 -24.39
C ASN A 197 11.09 -23.41 -23.19
N GLN A 198 12.13 -24.26 -23.30
CA GLN A 198 12.55 -25.10 -22.18
C GLN A 198 12.99 -24.21 -21.01
N ILE A 199 13.99 -23.33 -21.23
CA ILE A 199 14.48 -22.41 -20.21
C ILE A 199 13.35 -21.51 -19.68
N ALA A 200 12.50 -20.98 -20.55
CA ALA A 200 11.32 -20.20 -20.15
C ALA A 200 10.41 -20.96 -19.15
N ASN A 201 10.14 -22.23 -19.42
CA ASN A 201 9.30 -23.07 -18.57
C ASN A 201 10.03 -23.46 -17.28
N GLU A 202 11.32 -23.78 -17.36
CA GLU A 202 12.12 -24.17 -16.19
C GLU A 202 12.37 -23.00 -15.23
N MET A 203 12.50 -21.77 -15.76
CA MET A 203 12.70 -20.55 -14.99
C MET A 203 11.41 -19.95 -14.43
N ARG A 204 10.24 -20.53 -14.72
CA ARG A 204 8.95 -20.02 -14.25
C ARG A 204 8.94 -19.94 -12.72
N GLY A 205 8.71 -18.75 -12.19
CA GLY A 205 8.67 -18.49 -10.75
C GLY A 205 10.02 -18.51 -10.03
N VAL A 206 11.13 -18.82 -10.70
CA VAL A 206 12.46 -18.88 -10.05
C VAL A 206 12.84 -17.51 -9.49
N ALA A 207 12.57 -16.43 -10.22
CA ALA A 207 12.79 -15.05 -9.77
C ALA A 207 12.07 -14.73 -8.46
N LEU A 208 10.76 -15.03 -8.38
CA LEU A 208 9.93 -14.73 -7.21
C LEU A 208 10.25 -15.63 -6.00
N LYS A 209 10.73 -16.85 -6.24
CA LYS A 209 11.14 -17.79 -5.18
C LYS A 209 12.44 -17.40 -4.49
N ASN A 210 13.35 -16.75 -5.23
CA ASN A 210 14.71 -16.51 -4.78
C ASN A 210 14.97 -15.06 -4.36
N ASN A 211 14.03 -14.15 -4.59
CA ASN A 211 14.17 -12.75 -4.23
C ASN A 211 13.03 -12.32 -3.31
N LYS A 212 13.37 -11.55 -2.27
CA LYS A 212 12.38 -10.78 -1.52
C LYS A 212 11.85 -9.64 -2.39
N ILE A 213 10.61 -9.23 -2.15
CA ILE A 213 9.99 -8.09 -2.84
C ILE A 213 9.67 -7.03 -1.80
N THR A 214 10.23 -5.84 -1.99
CA THR A 214 10.11 -4.73 -1.07
C THR A 214 9.11 -3.70 -1.59
N PHE A 215 8.15 -3.35 -0.75
CA PHE A 215 7.17 -2.30 -0.97
C PHE A 215 7.44 -1.16 0.01
N LYS A 216 7.23 0.09 -0.43
CA LYS A 216 7.33 1.28 0.40
C LYS A 216 5.99 2.01 0.41
N THR A 217 5.81 2.92 1.36
CA THR A 217 4.69 3.86 1.28
C THR A 217 4.79 4.66 -0.02
N HIS A 218 3.63 5.04 -0.56
CA HIS A 218 3.57 5.76 -1.82
C HIS A 218 2.74 7.03 -1.69
N PHE A 219 3.36 8.14 -2.09
CA PHE A 219 2.70 9.41 -2.31
C PHE A 219 3.04 9.91 -3.71
N SER A 220 2.05 10.49 -4.39
CA SER A 220 2.27 11.28 -5.60
C SER A 220 1.21 12.36 -5.70
N GLU A 221 1.55 13.49 -6.33
CA GLU A 221 0.60 14.57 -6.63
C GLU A 221 -0.59 14.06 -7.46
N LYS A 222 -0.34 13.13 -8.39
CA LYS A 222 -1.40 12.54 -9.23
C LYS A 222 -2.41 11.73 -8.43
N SER A 223 -1.99 11.09 -7.34
CA SER A 223 -2.86 10.26 -6.50
C SER A 223 -3.37 10.97 -5.25
N ARG A 224 -2.95 12.22 -4.99
CA ARG A 224 -3.30 12.96 -3.76
C ARG A 224 -4.82 13.05 -3.58
N ARG A 225 -5.56 13.47 -4.62
CA ARG A 225 -7.01 13.66 -4.52
C ARG A 225 -7.76 12.37 -4.22
N SER A 226 -7.40 11.26 -4.86
CA SER A 226 -8.06 9.97 -4.57
C SER A 226 -7.70 9.45 -3.18
N ALA A 227 -6.45 9.63 -2.75
CA ALA A 227 -5.99 9.24 -1.41
C ALA A 227 -6.70 10.05 -0.30
N GLU A 228 -6.78 11.37 -0.47
CA GLU A 228 -7.50 12.27 0.42
C GLU A 228 -8.98 11.88 0.53
N LEU A 229 -9.65 11.77 -0.61
CA LEU A 229 -11.08 11.45 -0.64
C LEU A 229 -11.35 10.07 -0.03
N TRP A 230 -10.49 9.09 -0.30
CA TRP A 230 -10.58 7.76 0.31
C TRP A 230 -10.40 7.79 1.82
N HIS A 231 -9.44 8.57 2.32
CA HIS A 231 -9.22 8.74 3.75
C HIS A 231 -10.47 9.28 4.44
N LEU A 232 -11.03 10.38 3.91
CA LEU A 232 -12.19 11.06 4.48
C LEU A 232 -13.44 10.19 4.42
N ILE A 233 -13.65 9.44 3.33
CA ILE A 233 -14.77 8.50 3.21
C ILE A 233 -14.64 7.38 4.23
N CYS A 234 -13.46 6.74 4.34
CA CYS A 234 -13.25 5.67 5.32
C CYS A 234 -13.48 6.16 6.75
N ASP A 235 -12.94 7.34 7.07
CA ASP A 235 -13.09 7.94 8.38
C ASP A 235 -14.55 8.28 8.70
N SER A 236 -15.25 8.89 7.73
CA SER A 236 -16.65 9.27 7.90
C SER A 236 -17.55 8.06 8.01
N ILE A 237 -17.37 7.01 7.19
CA ILE A 237 -18.16 5.77 7.28
C ILE A 237 -17.98 5.16 8.67
N ARG A 238 -16.74 5.05 9.14
CA ARG A 238 -16.39 4.48 10.44
C ARG A 238 -17.08 5.23 11.58
N SER A 239 -16.87 6.53 11.67
CA SER A 239 -17.41 7.37 12.75
C SER A 239 -18.94 7.39 12.74
N ASN A 240 -19.57 7.51 11.56
CA ASN A 240 -21.02 7.52 11.43
C ASN A 240 -21.65 6.15 11.76
N LYS A 241 -21.02 5.03 11.41
CA LYS A 241 -21.52 3.69 11.76
C LYS A 241 -21.50 3.43 13.25
N VAL A 242 -20.41 3.81 13.90
CA VAL A 242 -20.27 3.69 15.35
C VAL A 242 -21.34 4.52 16.07
N ALA A 243 -21.58 5.76 15.60
CA ALA A 243 -22.64 6.61 16.12
C ALA A 243 -24.05 6.04 15.86
N LEU A 244 -24.30 5.56 14.64
CA LEU A 244 -25.57 4.92 14.25
C LEU A 244 -25.85 3.71 15.12
N LEU A 245 -24.88 2.80 15.28
CA LEU A 245 -25.03 1.62 16.13
C LEU A 245 -25.35 2.01 17.58
N ASN A 246 -24.62 2.95 18.17
CA ASN A 246 -24.85 3.39 19.54
C ASN A 246 -26.25 4.00 19.75
N HIS A 247 -26.83 4.58 18.70
CA HIS A 247 -28.19 5.12 18.72
C HIS A 247 -29.26 4.04 18.54
N LEU A 248 -29.05 3.10 17.61
CA LEU A 248 -30.03 2.08 17.25
C LEU A 248 -30.06 0.93 18.26
N ALA A 249 -28.90 0.52 18.78
CA ALA A 249 -28.76 -0.65 19.64
C ALA A 249 -29.71 -0.64 20.85
N PRO A 250 -29.87 0.47 21.61
CA PRO A 250 -30.81 0.53 22.73
C PRO A 250 -32.28 0.25 22.39
N ARG A 251 -32.67 0.42 21.12
CA ARG A 251 -34.07 0.32 20.67
C ARG A 251 -34.35 -0.96 19.91
N LEU A 252 -33.35 -1.44 19.17
CA LEU A 252 -33.50 -2.51 18.19
C LEU A 252 -32.81 -3.83 18.59
N LEU A 253 -31.96 -3.83 19.63
CA LEU A 253 -31.35 -5.07 20.11
C LEU A 253 -32.41 -5.97 20.75
N THR A 254 -32.76 -7.04 20.05
CA THR A 254 -33.55 -8.14 20.61
C THR A 254 -32.64 -9.18 21.29
N PRO A 255 -33.16 -10.02 22.20
CA PRO A 255 -32.38 -11.10 22.80
C PRO A 255 -31.72 -12.03 21.77
N THR A 256 -32.40 -12.27 20.64
CA THR A 256 -31.88 -13.05 19.53
C THR A 256 -30.68 -12.38 18.89
N ILE A 257 -30.77 -11.08 18.56
CA ILE A 257 -29.67 -10.32 17.96
C ILE A 257 -28.46 -10.29 18.91
N VAL A 258 -28.69 -10.05 20.21
CA VAL A 258 -27.63 -10.06 21.23
C VAL A 258 -26.94 -11.42 21.29
N SER A 259 -27.70 -12.51 21.28
CA SER A 259 -27.14 -13.88 21.31
C SER A 259 -26.33 -14.18 20.04
N THR A 260 -26.87 -13.85 18.87
CA THR A 260 -26.21 -14.06 17.56
C THR A 260 -24.91 -13.27 17.47
N ALA A 261 -24.93 -11.99 17.84
CA ALA A 261 -23.74 -11.14 17.85
C ALA A 261 -22.69 -11.64 18.85
N ALA A 262 -23.09 -12.01 20.06
CA ALA A 262 -22.17 -12.53 21.07
C ALA A 262 -21.56 -13.89 20.71
N THR A 263 -22.26 -14.71 19.90
CA THR A 263 -21.72 -15.99 19.43
C THR A 263 -20.54 -15.78 18.48
N ASN A 264 -20.61 -14.74 17.63
CA ASN A 264 -19.55 -14.42 16.67
C ASN A 264 -18.49 -13.49 17.27
N TYR A 265 -18.85 -12.68 18.26
CA TYR A 265 -17.98 -11.69 18.89
C TYR A 265 -18.15 -11.69 20.41
N ALA A 266 -17.70 -12.77 21.05
CA ALA A 266 -17.87 -12.98 22.49
C ALA A 266 -17.28 -11.85 23.36
N ALA A 267 -16.14 -11.28 22.95
CA ALA A 267 -15.48 -10.17 23.64
C ALA A 267 -16.38 -8.93 23.79
N PHE A 268 -17.34 -8.73 22.88
CA PHE A 268 -18.25 -7.58 22.87
C PHE A 268 -19.62 -7.88 23.48
N ARG A 269 -19.82 -9.05 24.10
CA ARG A 269 -21.05 -9.34 24.86
C ARG A 269 -21.37 -8.25 25.91
N PRO A 270 -20.42 -7.75 26.72
CA PRO A 270 -20.74 -6.77 27.76
C PRO A 270 -21.24 -5.44 27.21
N ILE A 271 -20.79 -5.02 26.02
CA ILE A 271 -21.29 -3.78 25.40
C ILE A 271 -22.71 -3.96 24.83
N LEU A 272 -23.01 -5.13 24.27
CA LEU A 272 -24.38 -5.48 23.85
C LEU A 272 -25.34 -5.46 25.04
N ASP A 273 -24.95 -6.11 26.15
CA ASP A 273 -25.75 -6.14 27.37
C ASP A 273 -25.92 -4.72 27.94
N ARG A 274 -24.87 -3.88 27.90
CA ARG A 274 -24.93 -2.47 28.33
C ARG A 274 -25.90 -1.64 27.50
N TRP A 275 -25.94 -1.82 26.19
CA TRP A 275 -26.90 -1.13 25.32
C TRP A 275 -28.33 -1.58 25.61
N ALA A 276 -28.55 -2.89 25.76
CA ALA A 276 -29.87 -3.46 26.02
C ALA A 276 -30.45 -3.02 27.38
N SER A 277 -29.61 -2.89 28.41
CA SER A 277 -30.06 -2.65 29.79
C SER A 277 -30.03 -1.18 30.23
N HIS A 278 -29.11 -0.38 29.72
CA HIS A 278 -28.85 0.97 30.22
C HIS A 278 -28.75 2.02 29.09
N GLY A 279 -29.09 1.64 27.85
CA GLY A 279 -29.16 2.52 26.70
C GLY A 279 -27.80 2.97 26.13
N ALA A 280 -27.83 4.04 25.33
CA ALA A 280 -26.67 4.53 24.58
C ALA A 280 -25.51 4.96 25.49
N ILE A 281 -24.28 4.77 25.02
CA ILE A 281 -23.06 5.17 25.74
C ILE A 281 -22.64 6.56 25.24
N ARG A 282 -22.75 7.58 26.10
CA ARG A 282 -22.46 8.98 25.69
C ARG A 282 -21.02 9.18 25.22
N GLN A 283 -20.06 8.51 25.88
CA GLN A 283 -18.63 8.64 25.61
C GLN A 283 -18.17 7.96 24.32
N LEU A 284 -19.07 7.22 23.65
CA LEU A 284 -18.77 6.45 22.45
C LEU A 284 -18.75 7.36 21.20
N HIS A 285 -19.49 8.48 21.22
CA HIS A 285 -19.50 9.48 20.13
C HIS A 285 -18.23 10.34 20.06
N ASN A 286 -17.50 10.51 21.18
CA ASN A 286 -16.28 11.32 21.25
C ASN A 286 -15.01 10.46 21.28
N SER A 287 -15.12 9.16 21.06
CA SER A 287 -14.01 8.23 21.14
C SER A 287 -13.76 7.60 19.79
N GLU A 288 -13.22 8.40 18.86
CA GLU A 288 -12.77 7.94 17.55
C GLU A 288 -11.72 6.81 17.63
N GLU A 289 -11.26 6.46 18.82
CA GLU A 289 -10.13 5.55 19.06
C GLU A 289 -10.44 4.35 19.98
N LYS A 290 -11.68 4.19 20.47
CA LYS A 290 -11.99 3.09 21.41
C LYS A 290 -12.40 1.83 20.66
N SER A 291 -11.46 0.90 20.58
CA SER A 291 -11.63 -0.46 20.06
C SER A 291 -12.14 -1.46 21.12
N TRP A 292 -12.56 -0.94 22.29
CA TRP A 292 -13.15 -1.72 23.39
C TRP A 292 -12.29 -2.92 23.84
N GLY A 293 -10.97 -2.77 23.77
CA GLY A 293 -10.00 -3.76 24.21
C GLY A 293 -9.42 -4.65 23.12
N GLU A 294 -10.06 -4.67 21.95
CA GLU A 294 -9.63 -5.43 20.79
C GLU A 294 -8.84 -4.56 19.80
N ALA A 295 -8.38 -5.15 18.69
CA ALA A 295 -7.89 -4.38 17.55
C ALA A 295 -9.00 -3.49 16.98
N ALA A 296 -8.65 -2.31 16.48
CA ALA A 296 -9.62 -1.36 15.92
C ALA A 296 -10.41 -1.98 14.77
N SER A 297 -9.75 -2.76 13.91
CA SER A 297 -10.39 -3.43 12.79
C SER A 297 -11.40 -4.50 13.23
N VAL A 298 -11.13 -5.24 14.31
CA VAL A 298 -12.06 -6.23 14.89
C VAL A 298 -13.30 -5.54 15.47
N TRP A 299 -13.12 -4.39 16.13
CA TRP A 299 -14.25 -3.57 16.58
C TRP A 299 -15.12 -3.10 15.40
N LEU A 300 -14.50 -2.66 14.30
CA LEU A 300 -15.25 -2.20 13.13
C LEU A 300 -15.98 -3.33 12.41
N ASP A 301 -15.39 -4.52 12.34
CA ASP A 301 -16.07 -5.71 11.83
C ASP A 301 -17.30 -6.07 12.69
N PHE A 302 -17.16 -5.99 14.02
CA PHE A 302 -18.29 -6.15 14.94
C PHE A 302 -19.37 -5.09 14.72
N VAL A 303 -18.99 -3.81 14.59
CA VAL A 303 -19.93 -2.72 14.34
C VAL A 303 -20.69 -2.96 13.04
N GLN A 304 -19.99 -3.32 11.96
CA GLN A 304 -20.60 -3.67 10.69
C GLN A 304 -21.60 -4.82 10.87
N TYR A 305 -21.14 -5.90 11.49
CA TYR A 305 -21.94 -7.11 11.69
C TYR A 305 -23.24 -6.84 12.46
N VAL A 306 -23.17 -6.06 13.54
CA VAL A 306 -24.37 -5.72 14.32
C VAL A 306 -25.27 -4.76 13.53
N VAL A 307 -24.72 -3.79 12.81
CA VAL A 307 -25.53 -2.91 11.94
C VAL A 307 -26.27 -3.71 10.88
N ASP A 308 -25.63 -4.73 10.28
CA ASP A 308 -26.30 -5.62 9.31
C ASP A 308 -27.46 -6.38 9.98
N LEU A 309 -27.26 -6.95 11.18
CA LEU A 309 -28.35 -7.60 11.93
C LEU A 309 -29.48 -6.63 12.29
N LEU A 310 -29.15 -5.40 12.66
CA LEU A 310 -30.15 -4.37 12.97
C LEU A 310 -30.89 -3.92 11.71
N SER A 311 -30.24 -3.93 10.54
CA SER A 311 -30.85 -3.54 9.27
C SER A 311 -31.99 -4.46 8.83
N GLU A 312 -31.99 -5.71 9.30
CA GLU A 312 -33.06 -6.68 9.08
C GLU A 312 -34.28 -6.45 10.00
N HIS A 313 -34.17 -5.58 11.01
CA HIS A 313 -35.27 -5.29 11.92
C HIS A 313 -36.35 -4.42 11.24
N PRO A 314 -37.66 -4.73 11.38
CA PRO A 314 -38.75 -3.99 10.71
C PRO A 314 -38.75 -2.48 10.97
N ASP A 315 -38.31 -2.09 12.17
CA ASP A 315 -38.26 -0.69 12.60
C ASP A 315 -36.96 0.04 12.24
N PHE A 316 -36.00 -0.62 11.59
CA PHE A 316 -34.69 -0.06 11.30
C PHE A 316 -34.78 1.28 10.57
N GLU A 317 -35.52 1.33 9.46
CA GLU A 317 -35.63 2.55 8.67
C GLU A 317 -36.23 3.72 9.47
N ARG A 318 -37.21 3.43 10.33
CA ARG A 318 -37.85 4.45 11.16
C ARG A 318 -36.87 5.03 12.17
N GLU A 319 -36.14 4.17 12.87
CA GLU A 319 -35.17 4.62 13.88
C GLU A 319 -33.91 5.26 13.24
N ALA A 320 -33.48 4.79 12.07
CA ALA A 320 -32.40 5.43 11.31
C ALA A 320 -32.80 6.83 10.83
N LYS A 321 -34.02 7.01 10.29
CA LYS A 321 -34.55 8.34 9.94
C LYS A 321 -34.63 9.26 11.16
N ARG A 322 -35.02 8.73 12.32
CA ARG A 322 -35.03 9.47 13.58
C ARG A 322 -33.62 9.91 13.99
N PHE A 323 -32.62 9.03 13.87
CA PHE A 323 -31.21 9.40 14.09
C PHE A 323 -30.76 10.55 13.17
N ALA A 324 -31.07 10.47 11.86
CA ALA A 324 -30.77 11.55 10.92
C ALA A 324 -31.44 12.88 11.31
N GLN A 325 -32.65 12.85 11.86
CA GLN A 325 -33.36 14.06 12.31
C GLN A 325 -32.78 14.64 13.60
N GLU A 326 -32.46 13.79 14.59
CA GLU A 326 -31.96 14.21 15.90
C GLU A 326 -30.52 14.72 15.84
N PHE A 327 -29.68 14.12 15.00
CA PHE A 327 -28.26 14.47 14.85
C PHE A 327 -27.99 15.32 13.59
N GLY A 328 -29.03 15.59 12.79
CA GLY A 328 -29.04 16.57 11.70
C GLY A 328 -27.97 16.34 10.63
N PRO A 329 -27.58 17.40 9.87
CA PRO A 329 -26.60 17.34 8.77
C PRO A 329 -25.16 16.97 9.20
N ALA A 330 -24.94 16.57 10.46
CA ALA A 330 -23.63 16.13 10.94
C ALA A 330 -23.17 14.82 10.29
N THR A 331 -24.09 13.96 9.83
CA THR A 331 -23.71 12.78 9.05
C THR A 331 -23.54 13.13 7.57
N GLY A 332 -24.38 14.00 7.01
CA GLY A 332 -24.49 14.31 5.58
C GLY A 332 -24.83 13.11 4.69
N MET A 333 -24.79 11.89 5.23
CA MET A 333 -24.82 10.65 4.46
C MET A 333 -26.18 9.99 4.43
N ASP A 334 -26.47 9.30 3.33
CA ASP A 334 -27.56 8.34 3.23
C ASP A 334 -27.30 7.15 4.18
N LEU A 335 -28.11 7.04 5.24
CA LEU A 335 -27.93 6.04 6.29
C LEU A 335 -28.21 4.60 5.82
N ALA A 336 -29.09 4.42 4.84
CA ALA A 336 -29.38 3.10 4.28
C ALA A 336 -28.19 2.61 3.45
N VAL A 337 -27.61 3.50 2.64
CA VAL A 337 -26.36 3.20 1.91
C VAL A 337 -25.21 3.00 2.89
N LEU A 338 -25.09 3.87 3.89
CA LEU A 338 -24.05 3.76 4.92
C LEU A 338 -24.08 2.38 5.57
N ALA A 339 -25.23 1.92 6.06
CA ALA A 339 -25.36 0.65 6.77
C ALA A 339 -24.68 -0.51 6.03
N HIS A 340 -24.90 -0.60 4.72
CA HIS A 340 -24.36 -1.67 3.86
C HIS A 340 -23.00 -1.37 3.22
N THR A 341 -22.41 -0.19 3.44
CA THR A 341 -21.12 0.19 2.84
C THR A 341 -19.94 -0.21 3.74
N ASN A 342 -19.19 -1.23 3.35
CA ASN A 342 -18.00 -1.67 4.10
C ASN A 342 -16.71 -1.51 3.27
N PRO A 343 -16.04 -0.35 3.33
CA PRO A 343 -14.83 -0.11 2.55
C PRO A 343 -13.67 -0.99 3.07
N ARG A 344 -12.89 -1.58 2.15
CA ARG A 344 -11.65 -2.29 2.48
C ARG A 344 -10.50 -1.27 2.53
N PRO A 345 -10.00 -0.86 3.71
CA PRO A 345 -9.13 0.31 3.81
C PRO A 345 -7.80 0.18 3.05
N TRP A 346 -7.34 -1.06 2.84
CA TRP A 346 -6.09 -1.38 2.14
C TRP A 346 -6.15 -1.31 0.60
N ILE A 347 -7.31 -0.99 -0.01
CA ILE A 347 -7.38 -0.86 -1.48
C ILE A 347 -6.85 0.49 -1.96
N ILE A 348 -6.48 0.56 -3.24
CA ILE A 348 -6.12 1.80 -3.93
C ILE A 348 -7.24 2.10 -4.94
N PRO A 349 -8.25 2.90 -4.56
CA PRO A 349 -9.42 3.12 -5.40
C PRO A 349 -9.12 4.05 -6.57
N GLN A 350 -9.78 3.79 -7.70
CA GLN A 350 -9.81 4.72 -8.83
C GLN A 350 -10.74 5.89 -8.51
N LEU A 351 -10.45 7.06 -9.08
CA LEU A 351 -11.21 8.29 -8.78
C LEU A 351 -12.69 8.17 -9.18
N ASP A 352 -13.01 7.48 -10.28
CA ASP A 352 -14.40 7.30 -10.73
C ASP A 352 -15.22 6.49 -9.72
N TYR A 353 -14.64 5.42 -9.15
CA TYR A 353 -15.27 4.65 -8.08
C TYR A 353 -15.51 5.52 -6.83
N LEU A 354 -14.57 6.37 -6.48
CA LEU A 354 -14.74 7.29 -5.36
C LEU A 354 -15.87 8.29 -5.61
N ASN A 355 -15.95 8.86 -6.80
CA ASN A 355 -17.03 9.80 -7.15
C ASN A 355 -18.40 9.12 -7.09
N GLU A 356 -18.53 7.89 -7.61
CA GLU A 356 -19.78 7.10 -7.48
C GLU A 356 -20.12 6.87 -6.00
N LEU A 357 -19.12 6.53 -5.19
CA LEU A 357 -19.32 6.29 -3.77
C LEU A 357 -19.74 7.56 -3.01
N VAL A 358 -19.15 8.72 -3.36
CA VAL A 358 -19.53 10.03 -2.83
C VAL A 358 -20.99 10.34 -3.16
N GLU A 359 -21.40 10.17 -4.41
CA GLU A 359 -22.78 10.41 -4.86
C GLU A 359 -23.77 9.52 -4.12
N ARG A 360 -23.48 8.21 -4.04
CA ARG A 360 -24.34 7.23 -3.36
C ARG A 360 -24.44 7.48 -1.87
N LEU A 361 -23.34 7.83 -1.22
CA LEU A 361 -23.33 8.15 0.20
C LEU A 361 -23.91 9.53 0.47
N GLN A 362 -24.15 10.38 -0.54
CA GLN A 362 -24.42 11.81 -0.35
C GLN A 362 -23.33 12.53 0.46
N PHE A 363 -22.09 12.05 0.36
CA PHE A 363 -20.99 12.56 1.16
C PHE A 363 -20.64 14.00 0.78
N GLU A 364 -20.82 14.95 1.71
CA GLU A 364 -20.39 16.32 1.52
C GLU A 364 -18.86 16.44 1.62
N TYR A 365 -18.18 16.37 0.47
CA TYR A 365 -16.77 16.70 0.40
C TYR A 365 -16.57 18.22 0.51
N LYS A 366 -16.19 18.69 1.70
CA LYS A 366 -15.95 20.11 1.97
C LYS A 366 -14.60 20.64 1.47
N GLY A 367 -13.85 19.83 0.71
CA GLY A 367 -12.66 20.31 -0.02
C GLY A 367 -11.63 21.01 0.86
N SER A 368 -11.36 20.45 2.05
CA SER A 368 -10.32 20.98 2.92
C SER A 368 -8.95 20.61 2.35
N HIS A 369 -8.53 21.33 1.31
CA HIS A 369 -7.19 21.21 0.78
C HIS A 369 -6.20 21.67 1.85
N PHE A 370 -5.58 20.67 2.46
CA PHE A 370 -4.47 20.80 3.37
C PHE A 370 -3.20 20.61 2.55
N PRO A 371 -2.62 21.68 1.98
CA PRO A 371 -1.54 21.57 0.98
C PRO A 371 -0.31 20.85 1.53
N ASN A 372 -0.15 20.83 2.85
CA ASN A 372 1.00 20.26 3.54
C ASN A 372 0.75 18.82 4.04
N VAL A 373 -0.43 18.24 3.80
CA VAL A 373 -0.71 16.84 4.14
C VAL A 373 -0.44 15.94 2.94
N LYS A 374 0.45 14.97 3.15
CA LYS A 374 0.70 13.90 2.19
C LYS A 374 -0.19 12.71 2.50
N TYR A 375 -1.30 12.62 1.78
CA TYR A 375 -2.17 11.45 1.79
C TYR A 375 -1.47 10.28 1.07
N SER A 376 -0.65 9.52 1.80
CA SER A 376 0.12 8.40 1.27
C SER A 376 -0.66 7.08 1.40
N TYR A 377 -0.49 6.20 0.42
CA TYR A 377 -0.89 4.80 0.55
C TYR A 377 0.19 4.01 1.27
N SER A 378 -0.22 3.11 2.17
CA SER A 378 0.72 2.24 2.90
C SER A 378 1.47 1.28 1.97
N ALA A 379 2.60 0.75 2.42
CA ALA A 379 3.32 -0.32 1.73
C ALA A 379 2.44 -1.58 1.56
N ALA A 380 1.58 -1.88 2.54
CA ALA A 380 0.61 -2.97 2.44
C ALA A 380 -0.40 -2.77 1.29
N CYS A 381 -0.91 -1.53 1.08
CA CYS A 381 -1.78 -1.21 -0.05
C CYS A 381 -1.08 -1.46 -1.40
N ALA A 382 0.17 -1.02 -1.51
CA ALA A 382 0.99 -1.23 -2.70
C ALA A 382 1.20 -2.73 -2.99
N ALA A 383 1.45 -3.52 -1.94
CA ALA A 383 1.57 -4.97 -2.05
C ALA A 383 0.27 -5.63 -2.50
N VAL A 384 -0.87 -5.27 -1.91
CA VAL A 384 -2.19 -5.80 -2.32
C VAL A 384 -2.46 -5.48 -3.79
N ARG A 385 -2.25 -4.23 -4.22
CA ARG A 385 -2.42 -3.82 -5.63
C ARG A 385 -1.56 -4.64 -6.59
N PHE A 386 -0.30 -4.86 -6.24
CA PHE A 386 0.59 -5.69 -7.05
C PHE A 386 0.10 -7.14 -7.12
N LEU A 387 -0.25 -7.74 -5.98
CA LEU A 387 -0.72 -9.12 -5.91
C LEU A 387 -2.03 -9.34 -6.68
N GLU A 388 -2.96 -8.39 -6.61
CA GLU A 388 -4.21 -8.41 -7.40
C GLU A 388 -3.93 -8.34 -8.92
N SER A 389 -2.80 -7.77 -9.33
CA SER A 389 -2.49 -7.55 -10.74
C SER A 389 -1.70 -8.68 -11.41
N ILE A 390 -1.07 -9.56 -10.64
CA ILE A 390 -0.30 -10.68 -11.18
C ILE A 390 -1.20 -11.90 -11.36
N HIS A 391 -0.88 -12.74 -12.35
CA HIS A 391 -1.65 -13.96 -12.60
C HIS A 391 -1.52 -14.95 -11.44
N ASP A 392 -2.61 -15.63 -11.06
CA ASP A 392 -2.69 -16.57 -9.93
C ASP A 392 -1.59 -17.64 -9.94
N SER A 393 -1.15 -18.08 -11.13
CA SER A 393 -0.05 -19.03 -11.29
C SER A 393 1.30 -18.55 -10.72
N ASN A 394 1.46 -17.24 -10.47
CA ASN A 394 2.64 -16.67 -9.84
C ASN A 394 2.56 -16.65 -8.31
N HIS A 395 1.35 -16.69 -7.70
CA HIS A 395 1.20 -16.62 -6.25
C HIS A 395 1.96 -17.73 -5.51
N PRO A 396 1.94 -19.01 -5.95
CA PRO A 396 2.68 -20.09 -5.31
C PRO A 396 4.21 -19.94 -5.39
N HIS A 397 4.72 -18.97 -6.14
CA HIS A 397 6.15 -18.72 -6.32
C HIS A 397 6.68 -17.62 -5.40
N LEU A 398 5.82 -16.79 -4.83
CA LEU A 398 6.22 -15.76 -3.87
C LEU A 398 6.72 -16.40 -2.58
N ARG A 399 7.82 -15.88 -2.01
CA ARG A 399 8.38 -16.42 -0.76
C ARG A 399 8.51 -15.37 0.32
N HIS A 400 8.93 -14.16 -0.03
CA HIS A 400 9.20 -13.14 0.96
C HIS A 400 8.79 -11.76 0.46
N ILE A 401 7.91 -11.10 1.19
CA ILE A 401 7.49 -9.72 0.96
C ILE A 401 7.92 -8.89 2.17
N VAL A 402 8.56 -7.76 1.91
CA VAL A 402 8.92 -6.76 2.92
C VAL A 402 8.10 -5.50 2.68
N LEU A 403 7.39 -5.04 3.70
CA LEU A 403 6.58 -3.82 3.67
C LEU A 403 7.29 -2.79 4.54
N LEU A 404 7.81 -1.73 3.93
CA LEU A 404 8.47 -0.63 4.62
C LEU A 404 7.46 0.52 4.77
N GLU A 405 6.86 0.62 5.94
CA GLU A 405 6.03 1.75 6.31
C GLU A 405 6.96 2.86 6.83
N ASP A 406 7.36 3.75 5.93
CA ASP A 406 8.34 4.83 6.16
C ASP A 406 7.71 6.23 6.17
N ARG A 407 6.38 6.33 6.04
CA ARG A 407 5.58 7.55 6.12
C ARG A 407 4.22 7.27 6.75
N GLU A 408 3.55 8.31 7.22
CA GLU A 408 2.14 8.23 7.58
C GLU A 408 1.30 7.87 6.35
N SER A 409 0.30 7.04 6.56
CA SER A 409 -0.56 6.54 5.50
C SER A 409 -2.03 6.68 5.87
N ILE A 410 -2.86 6.79 4.86
CA ILE A 410 -4.30 7.02 5.01
C ILE A 410 -5.04 5.78 5.53
N ALA A 411 -6.29 6.03 5.95
CA ALA A 411 -7.33 5.01 6.16
C ALA A 411 -6.98 3.92 7.19
N ASN A 412 -6.36 4.30 8.33
CA ASN A 412 -6.02 3.39 9.43
C ASN A 412 -5.01 2.30 9.01
N PRO A 413 -3.77 2.71 8.65
CA PRO A 413 -2.81 1.83 8.00
C PRO A 413 -2.38 0.64 8.82
N TRP A 414 -2.50 0.70 10.16
CA TRP A 414 -2.26 -0.44 11.04
C TRP A 414 -3.04 -1.69 10.61
N SER A 415 -4.27 -1.55 10.13
CA SER A 415 -5.13 -2.66 9.70
C SER A 415 -4.81 -3.27 8.33
N HIS A 416 -3.97 -2.61 7.51
CA HIS A 416 -3.87 -2.95 6.08
C HIS A 416 -3.24 -4.32 5.77
N ALA A 417 -2.50 -4.90 6.72
CA ALA A 417 -1.96 -6.25 6.57
C ALA A 417 -3.05 -7.32 6.40
N ARG A 418 -4.30 -7.04 6.81
CA ARG A 418 -5.47 -7.90 6.55
C ARG A 418 -5.69 -8.19 5.07
N GLY A 419 -5.36 -7.24 4.19
CA GLY A 419 -5.46 -7.42 2.73
C GLY A 419 -4.55 -8.51 2.18
N LEU A 420 -3.54 -8.96 2.94
CA LEU A 420 -2.57 -9.98 2.54
C LEU A 420 -2.99 -11.40 2.95
N ILE A 421 -4.04 -11.54 3.77
CA ILE A 421 -4.52 -12.84 4.28
C ILE A 421 -4.83 -13.82 3.15
N PRO A 422 -5.61 -13.47 2.09
CA PRO A 422 -5.94 -14.42 1.04
C PRO A 422 -4.71 -15.01 0.34
N TYR A 423 -3.67 -14.19 0.13
CA TYR A 423 -2.43 -14.60 -0.53
C TYR A 423 -1.57 -15.51 0.35
N CYS A 424 -1.55 -15.25 1.66
CA CYS A 424 -0.86 -16.14 2.60
C CYS A 424 -1.58 -17.48 2.72
N ARG A 425 -2.91 -17.51 2.70
CA ARG A 425 -3.71 -18.76 2.70
C ARG A 425 -3.50 -19.59 1.43
N GLN A 426 -3.38 -18.93 0.27
CA GLN A 426 -3.10 -19.61 -1.00
C GLN A 426 -1.66 -20.13 -1.10
N ASN A 427 -0.73 -19.56 -0.33
CA ASN A 427 0.68 -19.92 -0.36
C ASN A 427 1.25 -19.91 1.06
N GLU A 428 1.17 -21.05 1.73
CA GLU A 428 1.68 -21.25 3.10
C GLU A 428 3.20 -21.04 3.23
N ALA A 429 3.95 -20.97 2.12
CA ALA A 429 5.37 -20.66 2.11
C ALA A 429 5.67 -19.15 1.99
N LEU A 430 4.65 -18.31 1.82
CA LEU A 430 4.80 -16.86 1.79
C LEU A 430 5.06 -16.33 3.21
N ARG A 431 6.06 -15.47 3.33
CA ARG A 431 6.41 -14.74 4.54
C ARG A 431 6.30 -13.24 4.28
N ILE A 432 5.62 -12.54 5.17
CA ILE A 432 5.44 -11.10 5.18
C ILE A 432 6.20 -10.52 6.35
N GLU A 433 7.15 -9.63 6.08
CA GLU A 433 7.79 -8.80 7.08
C GLU A 433 7.29 -7.37 6.92
N ARG A 434 6.62 -6.84 7.94
CA ARG A 434 6.18 -5.44 7.99
C ARG A 434 7.05 -4.66 8.94
N VAL A 435 7.76 -3.66 8.42
CA VAL A 435 8.66 -2.78 9.16
C VAL A 435 7.99 -1.42 9.26
N VAL A 436 7.73 -0.95 10.49
CA VAL A 436 7.03 0.31 10.76
C VAL A 436 7.98 1.28 11.43
N ASN A 437 8.39 2.31 10.69
CA ASN A 437 9.25 3.35 11.24
C ASN A 437 8.46 4.17 12.27
N LEU A 438 8.88 4.10 13.53
CA LEU A 438 8.12 4.71 14.61
C LEU A 438 8.06 6.23 14.49
N TRP A 439 9.17 6.88 14.10
CA TRP A 439 9.26 8.33 13.97
C TRP A 439 8.45 8.88 12.79
N ARG A 440 8.52 8.24 11.64
CA ARG A 440 7.88 8.73 10.40
C ARG A 440 6.44 8.26 10.23
N THR A 441 6.09 7.12 10.82
CA THR A 441 4.79 6.49 10.61
C THR A 441 3.94 6.46 11.87
N ALA A 442 4.46 5.98 13.00
CA ALA A 442 3.61 5.69 14.17
C ALA A 442 3.39 6.90 15.10
N PHE A 443 4.43 7.66 15.46
CA PHE A 443 4.36 8.67 16.52
C PHE A 443 3.65 9.96 16.10
N LEU A 444 2.36 10.08 16.42
CA LEU A 444 1.52 11.23 16.05
C LEU A 444 1.77 12.47 16.92
N VAL A 445 1.92 13.65 16.31
CA VAL A 445 2.16 14.93 16.99
C VAL A 445 0.83 15.58 17.44
N GLY A 446 0.19 14.99 18.47
CA GLY A 446 -0.90 15.51 19.32
C GLY A 446 -1.92 16.56 18.82
N ASP A 447 -2.53 17.30 19.77
CA ASP A 447 -3.64 18.27 19.53
C ASP A 447 -3.30 19.42 18.55
N GLN A 448 -2.04 19.54 18.13
CA GLN A 448 -1.55 20.52 17.16
C GLN A 448 -1.62 19.99 15.71
N GLN A 449 -2.09 18.75 15.49
CA GLN A 449 -2.36 18.17 14.17
C GLN A 449 -3.04 19.16 13.22
N TYR A 450 -4.04 19.89 13.69
CA TYR A 450 -4.75 20.89 12.87
C TYR A 450 -3.83 22.00 12.32
N LEU A 451 -2.85 22.47 13.10
CA LEU A 451 -1.91 23.52 12.68
C LEU A 451 -0.88 23.00 11.66
N TYR A 452 -0.44 21.74 11.80
CA TYR A 452 0.39 21.08 10.79
C TYR A 452 -0.39 20.80 9.50
N ILE A 453 -1.64 20.36 9.64
CA ILE A 453 -2.54 19.99 8.55
C ILE A 453 -2.90 21.24 7.73
N THR A 454 -3.30 22.34 8.38
CA THR A 454 -3.69 23.58 7.69
C THR A 454 -2.53 24.33 7.06
N GLY A 455 -1.29 24.11 7.53
CA GLY A 455 -0.16 24.89 7.06
C GLY A 455 -0.35 26.37 7.31
N ASP A 456 -1.04 26.73 8.40
CA ASP A 456 -1.46 28.09 8.67
C ASP A 456 -0.25 29.02 8.58
N SER A 457 -0.28 29.89 7.56
CA SER A 457 0.78 30.84 7.28
C SER A 457 1.04 31.74 8.49
N TRP A 458 0.03 31.98 9.34
CA TRP A 458 0.23 32.61 10.63
C TRP A 458 1.13 31.76 11.54
N ALA A 459 0.81 30.48 11.75
CA ALA A 459 1.60 29.59 12.62
C ALA A 459 3.05 29.41 12.14
N VAL A 460 3.27 29.37 10.82
CA VAL A 460 4.61 29.37 10.21
C VAL A 460 5.35 30.68 10.50
N ARG A 461 4.71 31.83 10.27
CA ARG A 461 5.34 33.16 10.43
C ARG A 461 5.58 33.54 11.88
N THR A 462 4.74 33.08 12.81
CA THR A 462 4.87 33.40 14.24
C THR A 462 5.78 32.44 15.00
N GLY A 463 6.30 31.39 14.33
CA GLY A 463 7.10 30.37 14.97
C GLY A 463 6.29 29.49 15.93
N ALA A 464 4.95 29.49 15.84
CA ALA A 464 4.09 28.63 16.66
C ALA A 464 4.36 27.14 16.43
N LEU A 465 4.93 26.79 15.27
CA LEU A 465 5.39 25.45 14.92
C LEU A 465 6.68 25.03 15.63
N HIS A 466 7.39 25.92 16.33
CA HIS A 466 8.57 25.56 17.14
C HIS A 466 8.23 24.83 18.44
N ASN A 467 6.94 24.77 18.81
CA ASN A 467 6.43 23.91 19.88
C ASN A 467 5.92 22.57 19.33
N ASP A 468 6.57 22.04 18.28
CA ASP A 468 6.25 20.74 17.71
C ASP A 468 6.86 19.62 18.52
N GLN A 469 6.10 19.13 19.48
CA GLN A 469 6.54 18.05 20.36
C GLN A 469 5.57 16.88 20.32
N LEU A 470 6.13 15.67 20.37
CA LEU A 470 5.37 14.45 20.57
C LEU A 470 4.93 14.38 22.03
N GLN A 471 3.64 14.57 22.29
CA GLN A 471 3.13 14.47 23.66
C GLN A 471 3.07 13.00 24.09
N ALA A 472 3.58 12.71 25.28
CA ALA A 472 3.68 11.35 25.79
C ALA A 472 2.34 10.62 25.84
N LYS A 473 1.26 11.35 26.14
CA LYS A 473 -0.11 10.82 26.26
C LYS A 473 -0.66 10.12 25.00
N TYR A 474 -0.06 10.33 23.82
CA TYR A 474 -0.50 9.68 22.57
C TYR A 474 0.37 8.50 22.14
N ILE A 475 1.57 8.34 22.71
CA ILE A 475 2.58 7.38 22.24
C ILE A 475 2.04 5.95 22.31
N SER A 476 1.56 5.55 23.49
CA SER A 476 1.11 4.19 23.74
C SER A 476 -0.03 3.81 22.81
N LYS A 477 -1.02 4.69 22.62
CA LYS A 477 -2.13 4.41 21.71
C LYS A 477 -1.65 4.24 20.26
N ALA A 478 -0.79 5.14 19.80
CA ALA A 478 -0.29 5.11 18.44
C ALA A 478 0.50 3.83 18.12
N VAL A 479 1.39 3.40 19.02
CA VAL A 479 2.14 2.13 18.89
C VAL A 479 1.21 0.93 19.01
N CYS A 480 0.27 0.97 19.97
CA CYS A 480 -0.60 -0.17 20.26
C CYS A 480 -1.64 -0.43 19.17
N ASN A 481 -1.97 0.56 18.34
CA ASN A 481 -2.78 0.31 17.14
C ASN A 481 -2.08 -0.67 16.20
N TRP A 482 -0.77 -0.55 15.99
CA TRP A 482 0.00 -1.50 15.17
C TRP A 482 0.16 -2.86 15.86
N LEU A 483 0.43 -2.85 17.16
CA LEU A 483 0.59 -4.06 17.97
C LEU A 483 -0.67 -4.91 17.98
N SER A 484 -1.82 -4.32 18.33
CA SER A 484 -3.11 -5.02 18.44
C SER A 484 -3.55 -5.59 17.09
N GLU A 485 -3.39 -4.86 15.98
CA GLU A 485 -3.72 -5.38 14.65
C GLU A 485 -2.83 -6.56 14.26
N ALA A 486 -1.52 -6.49 14.52
CA ALA A 486 -0.61 -7.58 14.21
C ALA A 486 -0.96 -8.85 15.00
N LEU A 487 -1.34 -8.71 16.27
CA LEU A 487 -1.78 -9.81 17.12
C LEU A 487 -3.13 -10.40 16.67
N ALA A 488 -4.02 -9.60 16.09
CA ALA A 488 -5.32 -10.05 15.62
C ALA A 488 -5.27 -10.82 14.29
N LEU A 489 -4.20 -10.69 13.49
CA LEU A 489 -4.13 -11.24 12.14
C LEU A 489 -4.38 -12.75 12.08
N GLU A 490 -3.84 -13.53 13.02
CA GLU A 490 -3.99 -14.98 13.04
C GLU A 490 -5.45 -15.39 13.26
N ALA A 491 -6.11 -14.77 14.25
CA ALA A 491 -7.54 -14.98 14.51
C ALA A 491 -8.42 -14.55 13.31
N LEU A 492 -7.94 -13.60 12.51
CA LEU A 492 -8.57 -13.15 11.26
C LEU A 492 -8.25 -14.07 10.06
N GLY A 493 -7.48 -15.13 10.25
CA GLY A 493 -7.19 -16.17 9.26
C GLY A 493 -5.85 -16.02 8.53
N MET A 494 -4.96 -15.15 9.01
CA MET A 494 -3.55 -15.17 8.58
C MET A 494 -2.91 -16.50 9.05
N PRO A 495 -2.26 -17.27 8.16
CA PRO A 495 -1.58 -18.50 8.58
C PRO A 495 -0.49 -18.24 9.64
N GLU A 496 -0.31 -19.21 10.54
CA GLU A 496 0.71 -19.14 11.56
C GLU A 496 2.11 -18.93 10.94
N HIS A 497 2.92 -18.08 11.58
CA HIS A 497 4.28 -17.72 11.14
C HIS A 497 4.40 -17.07 9.75
N SER A 498 3.29 -16.73 9.07
CA SER A 498 3.35 -16.06 7.76
C SER A 498 3.59 -14.56 7.86
N PHE A 499 3.42 -13.96 9.04
CA PHE A 499 3.54 -12.52 9.25
C PHE A 499 4.47 -12.21 10.42
N LYS A 500 5.23 -11.11 10.30
CA LYS A 500 6.00 -10.49 11.38
C LYS A 500 5.90 -8.97 11.30
N LEU A 501 5.77 -8.33 12.46
CA LEU A 501 5.84 -6.88 12.62
C LEU A 501 7.17 -6.50 13.29
N THR A 502 7.90 -5.57 12.69
CA THR A 502 9.08 -4.93 13.28
C THR A 502 8.74 -3.48 13.57
N LEU A 503 8.77 -3.10 14.84
CA LEU A 503 8.77 -1.69 15.25
C LEU A 503 10.19 -1.15 15.05
N ASP A 504 10.32 -0.22 14.11
CA ASP A 504 11.60 0.30 13.64
C ASP A 504 11.94 1.63 14.32
N GLY A 505 13.06 1.63 15.05
CA GLY A 505 13.61 2.80 15.74
C GLY A 505 14.68 3.56 14.96
N GLU A 506 14.98 3.15 13.74
CA GLU A 506 15.94 3.88 12.90
C GLU A 506 15.40 5.27 12.53
N PRO A 507 16.28 6.28 12.38
CA PRO A 507 17.75 6.23 12.47
C PRO A 507 18.29 6.46 13.90
N THR A 508 17.44 6.51 14.93
CA THR A 508 17.81 6.87 16.30
C THR A 508 17.32 5.84 17.32
N PRO A 509 17.87 4.60 17.31
CA PRO A 509 17.38 3.51 18.18
C PRO A 509 17.45 3.85 19.68
N ASN A 510 18.46 4.61 20.12
CA ASN A 510 18.57 5.03 21.52
C ASN A 510 17.46 6.01 21.92
N ASN A 511 17.20 7.05 21.11
CA ASN A 511 16.10 7.99 21.37
C ASN A 511 14.75 7.27 21.31
N THR A 512 14.61 6.31 20.40
CA THR A 512 13.42 5.46 20.31
C THR A 512 13.21 4.67 21.60
N THR A 513 14.29 4.17 22.22
CA THR A 513 14.24 3.48 23.52
C THR A 513 13.63 4.39 24.58
N GLU A 514 14.07 5.64 24.67
CA GLU A 514 13.56 6.63 25.64
C GLU A 514 12.06 6.91 25.43
N VAL A 515 11.63 7.10 24.18
CA VAL A 515 10.21 7.32 23.83
C VAL A 515 9.39 6.07 24.15
N PHE A 516 9.90 4.88 23.85
CA PHE A 516 9.19 3.61 24.06
C PHE A 516 9.02 3.24 25.53
N ARG A 517 9.81 3.81 26.45
CA ARG A 517 9.56 3.67 27.91
C ARG A 517 8.18 4.15 28.32
N ILE A 518 7.57 5.08 27.58
CA ILE A 518 6.19 5.49 27.82
C ILE A 518 5.22 4.32 27.61
N VAL A 519 5.42 3.52 26.56
CA VAL A 519 4.61 2.32 26.30
C VAL A 519 4.77 1.29 27.41
N GLN A 520 6.00 1.11 27.91
CA GLN A 520 6.30 0.19 29.01
C GLN A 520 5.70 0.66 30.33
N ARG A 521 5.85 1.96 30.65
CA ARG A 521 5.23 2.60 31.81
C ARG A 521 3.72 2.39 31.77
N ASP A 522 3.10 2.68 30.63
CA ASP A 522 1.66 2.64 30.48
C ASP A 522 1.12 1.20 30.61
N ALA A 523 1.86 0.21 30.10
CA ALA A 523 1.58 -1.21 30.30
C ALA A 523 1.68 -1.63 31.78
N ALA A 524 2.72 -1.20 32.48
CA ALA A 524 2.89 -1.46 33.91
C ALA A 524 1.79 -0.79 34.75
N PHE A 525 1.37 0.43 34.40
CA PHE A 525 0.28 1.13 35.07
C PHE A 525 -1.06 0.42 34.89
N GLN A 526 -1.35 -0.07 33.67
CA GLN A 526 -2.56 -0.86 33.42
C GLN A 526 -2.54 -2.15 34.25
N ALA A 527 -1.40 -2.86 34.30
CA ALA A 527 -1.23 -4.06 35.12
C ALA A 527 -1.39 -3.78 36.63
N ALA A 528 -0.81 -2.69 37.13
CA ALA A 528 -0.92 -2.28 38.52
C ALA A 528 -2.37 -1.94 38.91
N LEU A 529 -3.10 -1.22 38.06
CA LEU A 529 -4.53 -0.95 38.28
C LEU A 529 -5.35 -2.23 38.29
N ASP A 530 -5.12 -3.13 37.32
CA ASP A 530 -5.81 -4.42 37.26
C ASP A 530 -5.54 -5.26 38.53
N HIS A 531 -4.29 -5.29 39.00
CA HIS A 531 -3.94 -5.95 40.26
C HIS A 531 -4.66 -5.32 41.46
N CYS A 532 -4.70 -3.99 41.57
CA CYS A 532 -5.40 -3.27 42.63
C CYS A 532 -6.90 -3.58 42.67
N TYR A 533 -7.55 -3.77 41.51
CA TYR A 533 -8.95 -4.19 41.44
C TYR A 533 -9.14 -5.64 41.92
N VAL A 534 -8.24 -6.55 41.51
CA VAL A 534 -8.31 -7.97 41.88
C VAL A 534 -8.06 -8.19 43.37
N CYS A 535 -7.10 -7.47 43.97
CA CYS A 535 -6.77 -7.61 45.38
C CYS A 535 -7.70 -6.80 46.32
N GLY A 536 -8.67 -6.07 45.76
CA GLY A 536 -9.65 -5.29 46.52
C GLY A 536 -9.13 -3.98 47.12
N SER A 537 -7.93 -3.53 46.72
CA SER A 537 -7.39 -2.23 47.16
C SER A 537 -8.13 -1.05 46.50
N LEU A 538 -8.68 -1.26 45.31
CA LEU A 538 -9.59 -0.35 44.63
C LEU A 538 -10.90 -1.06 44.29
N THR A 539 -12.00 -0.31 44.26
CA THR A 539 -13.28 -0.83 43.76
C THR A 539 -13.15 -1.22 42.30
N ALA A 540 -13.44 -2.48 41.98
CA ALA A 540 -13.40 -2.96 40.61
C ALA A 540 -14.46 -2.26 39.74
N PRO A 541 -14.07 -1.59 38.63
CA PRO A 541 -15.02 -1.00 37.70
C PRO A 541 -15.76 -2.08 36.90
N SER A 542 -16.93 -1.74 36.33
CA SER A 542 -17.55 -2.61 35.33
C SER A 542 -16.67 -2.75 34.09
N TRP A 543 -16.95 -3.76 33.24
CA TRP A 543 -16.21 -3.99 32.01
C TRP A 543 -16.15 -2.75 31.09
N VAL A 544 -17.26 -2.03 31.00
CA VAL A 544 -17.40 -0.79 30.20
C VAL A 544 -16.61 0.33 30.86
N GLU A 545 -16.79 0.54 32.17
CA GLU A 545 -16.08 1.59 32.89
C GLU A 545 -14.57 1.42 32.81
N ARG A 546 -14.04 0.19 32.98
CA ARG A 546 -12.60 -0.11 32.85
C ARG A 546 -12.04 0.38 31.51
N ARG A 547 -12.75 0.17 30.41
CA ARG A 547 -12.36 0.59 29.06
C ARG A 547 -12.53 2.09 28.81
N LEU A 548 -13.29 2.77 29.67
CA LEU A 548 -13.43 4.22 29.68
C LEU A 548 -12.48 4.90 30.67
N HIS A 549 -11.87 4.14 31.60
CA HIS A 549 -10.91 4.65 32.56
C HIS A 549 -9.62 5.14 31.89
N PHE A 550 -8.96 6.08 32.56
CA PHE A 550 -7.59 6.45 32.24
C PHE A 550 -6.68 5.23 32.47
N GLY A 551 -5.55 5.16 31.77
CA GLY A 551 -4.64 4.02 31.92
C GLY A 551 -4.96 2.82 31.05
N TYR A 552 -6.21 2.66 30.61
CA TYR A 552 -6.59 1.58 29.72
C TYR A 552 -6.27 1.90 28.26
N ILE A 553 -5.50 1.03 27.59
CA ILE A 553 -5.18 1.15 26.16
C ILE A 553 -5.87 0.05 25.35
N PHE A 554 -5.56 -1.22 25.65
CA PHE A 554 -6.25 -2.40 25.11
C PHE A 554 -6.01 -3.61 26.02
N GLU A 555 -6.78 -4.69 25.83
CA GLU A 555 -6.85 -5.78 26.81
C GLU A 555 -5.51 -6.48 27.04
N HIS A 556 -4.79 -6.79 25.96
CA HIS A 556 -3.57 -7.59 26.01
C HIS A 556 -2.29 -6.75 26.17
N LEU A 557 -2.39 -5.43 26.42
CA LEU A 557 -1.23 -4.55 26.48
C LEU A 557 -0.14 -5.07 27.43
N PRO A 558 -0.40 -5.31 28.74
CA PRO A 558 0.65 -5.73 29.68
C PRO A 558 1.38 -7.00 29.22
N SER A 559 0.62 -8.05 28.92
CA SER A 559 1.17 -9.32 28.45
C SER A 559 1.93 -9.19 27.12
N SER A 560 1.51 -8.30 26.23
CA SER A 560 2.19 -8.11 24.94
C SER A 560 3.56 -7.45 25.11
N ILE A 561 3.65 -6.45 26.00
CA ILE A 561 4.92 -5.78 26.30
C ILE A 561 5.87 -6.72 27.05
N GLU A 562 5.35 -7.53 27.96
CA GLU A 562 6.13 -8.55 28.66
C GLU A 562 6.75 -9.57 27.69
N LYS A 563 5.96 -10.10 26.76
CA LYS A 563 6.44 -11.03 25.71
C LYS A 563 7.50 -10.39 24.82
N LEU A 564 7.29 -9.12 24.46
CA LEU A 564 8.24 -8.34 23.67
C LEU A 564 9.57 -8.15 24.40
N GLN A 565 9.55 -7.88 25.72
CA GLN A 565 10.74 -7.75 26.56
C GLN A 565 11.49 -9.07 26.76
N LYS A 566 10.77 -10.17 26.95
CA LYS A 566 11.36 -11.52 27.07
C LYS A 566 11.97 -12.04 25.77
N GLY A 567 11.67 -11.41 24.63
CA GLY A 567 12.14 -11.84 23.32
C GLY A 567 11.64 -13.24 22.97
N GLU A 568 10.37 -13.53 23.27
CA GLU A 568 9.79 -14.87 23.07
C GLU A 568 9.98 -15.35 21.63
N SER A 569 10.53 -16.56 21.49
CA SER A 569 10.73 -17.17 20.17
C SER A 569 9.40 -17.41 19.48
N GLY A 570 9.26 -16.89 18.26
CA GLY A 570 8.03 -17.02 17.48
C GLY A 570 7.00 -15.92 17.73
N TYR A 571 7.24 -14.98 18.65
CA TYR A 571 6.36 -13.83 18.84
C TYR A 571 6.28 -12.98 17.56
N VAL A 572 5.06 -12.57 17.19
CA VAL A 572 4.78 -11.90 15.91
C VAL A 572 5.38 -10.50 15.82
N VAL A 573 5.66 -9.86 16.96
CA VAL A 573 6.18 -8.50 17.03
C VAL A 573 7.61 -8.50 17.57
N ARG A 574 8.47 -7.64 16.99
CA ARG A 574 9.83 -7.39 17.46
C ARG A 574 10.19 -5.91 17.35
N CYS A 575 11.25 -5.51 18.03
CA CYS A 575 11.88 -4.21 17.88
C CYS A 575 13.31 -4.38 17.35
N ASN A 576 13.81 -3.40 16.61
CA ASN A 576 15.24 -3.33 16.23
C ASN A 576 16.05 -2.33 17.08
N PHE A 577 15.45 -1.83 18.16
CA PHE A 577 16.07 -0.96 19.15
C PHE A 577 16.00 -1.61 20.54
N PRO A 578 16.90 -1.24 21.48
CA PRO A 578 16.85 -1.75 22.85
C PRO A 578 15.54 -1.36 23.55
N LEU A 579 14.97 -2.24 24.37
CA LEU A 579 13.78 -1.89 25.16
C LEU A 579 14.11 -1.32 26.54
N GLY A 580 15.36 -1.41 26.97
CA GLY A 580 15.75 -1.03 28.34
C GLY A 580 15.11 -1.93 29.41
N SER A 581 15.17 -1.47 30.66
CA SER A 581 14.56 -2.13 31.81
C SER A 581 13.05 -1.84 31.89
N SER A 582 12.26 -2.90 32.08
CA SER A 582 10.82 -2.79 32.32
C SER A 582 10.53 -2.11 33.65
N LEU A 583 9.49 -1.27 33.69
CA LEU A 583 8.93 -0.82 34.96
C LEU A 583 8.18 -1.99 35.60
N ASP A 584 8.54 -2.32 36.83
CA ASP A 584 7.86 -3.36 37.60
C ASP A 584 6.51 -2.83 38.12
N PHE A 585 5.43 -3.52 37.78
CA PHE A 585 4.10 -3.14 38.23
C PHE A 585 3.89 -3.42 39.72
N GLU A 586 4.56 -4.42 40.30
CA GLU A 586 4.46 -4.73 41.73
C GLU A 586 5.05 -3.60 42.56
N SER A 587 6.20 -3.07 42.15
CA SER A 587 6.79 -1.86 42.72
C SER A 587 5.83 -0.66 42.64
N LEU A 588 5.14 -0.45 41.50
CA LEU A 588 4.15 0.63 41.38
C LEU A 588 2.98 0.49 42.37
N VAL A 589 2.51 -0.74 42.59
CA VAL A 589 1.42 -1.04 43.53
C VAL A 589 1.84 -0.72 44.97
N GLU A 590 3.04 -1.13 45.37
CA GLU A 590 3.54 -0.87 46.73
C GLU A 590 3.81 0.62 46.97
N GLU A 591 4.41 1.34 46.01
CA GLU A 591 4.63 2.79 46.11
C GLU A 591 3.33 3.60 46.23
N ARG A 592 2.24 3.11 45.65
CA ARG A 592 0.93 3.79 45.56
C ARG A 592 -0.12 3.15 46.46
N LYS A 593 0.33 2.42 47.47
CA LYS A 593 -0.55 1.74 48.41
C LYS A 593 -1.47 2.73 49.12
N GLY A 594 -2.77 2.42 49.12
CA GLY A 594 -3.80 3.28 49.72
C GLY A 594 -4.23 4.48 48.87
N TRP A 595 -3.68 4.66 47.68
CA TRP A 595 -4.13 5.71 46.77
C TRP A 595 -5.56 5.48 46.30
N SER A 596 -6.31 6.57 46.19
CA SER A 596 -7.61 6.63 45.54
C SER A 596 -7.50 6.60 44.01
N ILE A 597 -8.59 6.24 43.34
CA ILE A 597 -8.65 6.24 41.87
C ILE A 597 -8.36 7.63 41.25
N GLN A 598 -8.62 8.72 41.98
CA GLN A 598 -8.32 10.07 41.50
C GLN A 598 -6.83 10.39 41.57
N GLU A 599 -6.11 9.89 42.57
CA GLU A 599 -4.66 10.02 42.68
C GLU A 599 -3.96 9.25 41.56
N TRP A 600 -4.38 7.99 41.32
CA TRP A 600 -3.96 7.22 40.14
C TRP A 600 -4.20 7.98 38.83
N LYS A 601 -5.35 8.66 38.70
CA LYS A 601 -5.68 9.47 37.50
C LYS A 601 -4.75 10.66 37.32
N GLN A 602 -4.40 11.32 38.41
CA GLN A 602 -3.50 12.47 38.37
C GLN A 602 -2.08 12.04 38.01
N ASP A 603 -1.62 10.91 38.56
CA ASP A 603 -0.30 10.36 38.28
C ASP A 603 -0.18 9.83 36.85
N TRP A 604 -1.21 9.15 36.34
CA TRP A 604 -1.24 8.74 34.93
C TRP A 604 -0.96 9.89 33.97
N LYS A 605 -1.55 11.07 34.23
CA LYS A 605 -1.37 12.29 33.41
C LYS A 605 0.02 12.90 33.51
N ARG A 606 0.80 12.57 34.54
CA ARG A 606 2.17 13.05 34.75
C ARG A 606 3.16 12.10 34.08
N HIS A 607 3.12 12.05 32.74
CA HIS A 607 4.20 11.44 31.99
C HIS A 607 5.48 12.26 32.20
N GLU A 608 6.58 11.59 32.52
CA GLU A 608 7.90 12.20 32.63
C GLU A 608 8.87 11.46 31.68
N PRO A 609 9.42 12.15 30.65
CA PRO A 609 9.03 13.50 30.21
C PRO A 609 7.61 13.53 29.62
N SER A 610 6.96 14.69 29.69
CA SER A 610 5.60 14.88 29.16
C SER A 610 5.56 15.05 27.65
N ASN A 611 6.70 15.42 27.06
CA ASN A 611 6.85 15.72 25.65
C ASN A 611 8.24 15.29 25.16
N PHE A 612 8.32 14.92 23.89
CA PHE A 612 9.56 14.49 23.23
C PHE A 612 9.82 15.32 21.97
N GLN A 613 11.09 15.63 21.76
CA GLN A 613 11.57 16.28 20.54
C GLN A 613 12.49 15.31 19.78
N THR A 614 12.46 15.38 18.45
CA THR A 614 13.46 14.80 17.57
C THR A 614 14.85 15.40 17.81
N GLU A 615 15.87 14.61 17.52
CA GLU A 615 17.26 15.03 17.54
C GLU A 615 17.95 14.59 16.25
N PRO A 616 19.03 15.26 15.81
CA PRO A 616 19.79 14.83 14.64
C PRO A 616 20.15 13.33 14.72
N PRO A 617 20.02 12.56 13.62
CA PRO A 617 19.80 13.00 12.24
C PRO A 617 18.33 13.22 11.84
N LEU A 618 17.36 13.09 12.76
CA LEU A 618 15.96 13.41 12.46
C LEU A 618 15.78 14.94 12.41
N PRO A 619 15.06 15.48 11.40
CA PRO A 619 14.66 16.87 11.43
C PRO A 619 13.55 17.09 12.47
N SER A 620 13.16 18.35 12.69
CA SER A 620 12.01 18.70 13.54
C SER A 620 10.73 17.95 13.14
N TRP A 621 9.81 17.77 14.08
CA TRP A 621 8.57 17.04 13.86
C TRP A 621 7.74 17.58 12.69
N HIS A 622 7.61 18.90 12.56
CA HIS A 622 6.89 19.52 11.45
C HIS A 622 7.54 19.23 10.09
N VAL A 623 8.87 19.22 10.01
CA VAL A 623 9.60 18.86 8.78
C VAL A 623 9.45 17.37 8.47
N LEU A 624 9.52 16.50 9.49
CA LEU A 624 9.26 15.06 9.34
C LEU A 624 7.88 14.78 8.75
N ARG A 625 6.87 15.60 9.11
CA ARG A 625 5.47 15.41 8.69
C ARG A 625 5.14 16.04 7.34
N TRP A 626 5.67 17.23 7.08
CA TRP A 626 5.45 17.89 5.78
C TRP A 626 6.30 17.29 4.67
N GLU A 627 7.44 16.68 5.04
CA GLU A 627 8.42 16.14 4.10
C GLU A 627 8.62 17.09 2.90
N CYS A 628 8.74 18.38 3.18
CA CYS A 628 9.15 19.31 2.15
C CYS A 628 10.57 18.91 1.74
N GLU A 629 10.74 18.51 0.48
CA GLU A 629 11.95 18.90 -0.24
C GLU A 629 11.90 20.42 -0.40
N TYR A 630 12.05 21.16 0.70
CA TYR A 630 12.53 22.52 0.61
C TYR A 630 14.01 22.35 0.26
N SER A 631 14.29 22.20 -1.04
CA SER A 631 15.58 22.63 -1.54
C SER A 631 15.68 24.09 -1.12
N PRO A 632 16.61 24.50 -0.25
CA PRO A 632 16.87 25.90 -0.05
C PRO A 632 17.46 26.35 -1.39
N SER A 633 16.62 26.91 -2.27
CA SER A 633 17.10 27.63 -3.42
C SER A 633 17.94 28.78 -2.89
N GLN A 634 19.25 28.67 -3.14
CA GLN A 634 20.22 29.75 -3.03
C GLN A 634 19.79 30.98 -3.84
#